data_AF-A0A2D5Z3Z9-F1
#
_entry.id   AF-A0A2D5Z3Z9-F1
#
_cell.length_a   1.000
_cell.length_b   1.000
_cell.length_c   1.000
_cell.angle_alpha   90.00
_cell.angle_beta   90.00
_cell.angle_gamma   90.00
#
_symmetry.space_group_name_H-M   'P 1'
#
loop_
_entity.id
_entity.type
_entity.pdbx_description
1 polymer ?
#
loop_
_entity_poly.entity_id
_entity_poly.type
_entity_poly.pdbx_seq_one_letter_code
_entity_poly.pdbx_strand_id
1 'polypeptide(L)'
;MAFAMLLGGGGGFDALDLLPAEQYWQVKNVAVNVDGMLRQLPSSDAETPDVSRQIENLGSAIPKVRDAAGEEIAAHGSAVIPQLRDASDSSDPEVAARARELIHRLESNRQAGAIRRLMAIRTLGELEDERALEVLRRLQPSRKPFESEYAERAVARIEGRPWRRAAQRGESDVWRLPESCGLVAEARLFDQPGADVGSLHDAVRKAMPMLQAMGGGAEDPMRMIATKLIEVFEKTGNLRVDSVVAGMTEDIDEGSGKLVVIFRGVYNAPAFSQWLQDEGTAADDGGRILRPDEEVGIAMPSDRHLAILITPGRDNLDESRAMLAGLKRREKPLERNAKMTALVRKVAPASFVWARGTIPRSIRDEPAFGNTFSDIAFDATQEDGVVSMSLEAEGPDADQVRAFSAQLDAQLQTAKTQLQQMAQMGPMAGMFQPVTELLESIRIGSKQKTMKVTGSFKPDLMSLAAPWIGIAPMMQAID
;
A
#
# COMPACT_ATOMS: atom_id res chain seq x y z
N MET A 1 9.41 -7.31 4.32
CA MET A 1 8.42 -7.11 5.42
C MET A 1 7.11 -6.48 4.92
N ALA A 2 7.12 -5.27 4.34
CA ALA A 2 5.90 -4.59 3.87
C ALA A 2 5.08 -5.42 2.86
N PHE A 3 5.74 -6.06 1.88
CA PHE A 3 5.05 -6.87 0.87
C PHE A 3 4.30 -8.08 1.45
N ALA A 4 4.84 -8.75 2.48
CA ALA A 4 4.17 -9.87 3.14
C ALA A 4 3.01 -9.41 4.05
N MET A 5 3.13 -8.25 4.70
CA MET A 5 2.02 -7.61 5.43
C MET A 5 0.85 -7.25 4.50
N LEU A 6 1.14 -6.94 3.22
CA LEU A 6 0.12 -6.68 2.21
C LEU A 6 -0.62 -7.96 1.74
N LEU A 7 -0.02 -9.15 1.86
CA LEU A 7 -0.59 -10.39 1.33
C LEU A 7 -1.59 -11.11 2.25
N GLY A 8 -1.58 -10.81 3.56
CA GLY A 8 -2.47 -11.47 4.53
C GLY A 8 -3.74 -10.72 4.88
N GLY A 9 -3.95 -9.51 4.34
CA GLY A 9 -5.07 -8.64 4.69
C GLY A 9 -6.04 -8.41 3.54
N GLY A 10 -6.94 -9.35 3.26
CA GLY A 10 -7.93 -9.24 2.17
C GLY A 10 -9.05 -8.19 2.35
N GLY A 11 -8.94 -7.29 3.35
CA GLY A 11 -9.88 -6.19 3.62
C GLY A 11 -9.41 -4.86 3.04
N GLY A 12 -8.24 -4.85 2.43
CA GLY A 12 -7.63 -3.67 1.86
C GLY A 12 -6.76 -2.88 2.82
N PHE A 13 -5.67 -2.34 2.28
CA PHE A 13 -4.72 -1.54 3.03
C PHE A 13 -5.00 -0.05 2.84
N ASP A 14 -5.84 0.51 3.70
CA ASP A 14 -5.91 1.95 3.89
C ASP A 14 -4.89 2.30 4.98
N ALA A 15 -4.00 3.24 4.72
CA ALA A 15 -2.91 3.56 5.64
C ALA A 15 -3.44 4.05 7.00
N LEU A 16 -4.62 4.68 7.03
CA LEU A 16 -5.29 5.01 8.29
C LEU A 16 -5.71 3.80 9.13
N ASP A 17 -5.87 2.61 8.54
CA ASP A 17 -6.20 1.40 9.30
C ASP A 17 -5.00 0.90 10.14
N LEU A 18 -3.79 1.39 9.85
CA LEU A 18 -2.60 1.22 10.68
C LEU A 18 -2.69 1.97 12.02
N LEU A 19 -3.50 3.03 12.04
CA LEU A 19 -3.60 3.94 13.16
C LEU A 19 -4.84 3.57 13.99
N PRO A 20 -4.68 3.14 15.25
CA PRO A 20 -5.82 2.90 16.12
C PRO A 20 -6.57 4.20 16.44
N ALA A 21 -7.90 4.15 16.46
CA ALA A 21 -8.73 5.34 16.68
C ALA A 21 -8.51 5.98 18.06
N GLU A 22 -8.40 5.17 19.11
CA GLU A 22 -8.19 5.66 20.48
C GLU A 22 -6.90 6.49 20.58
N GLN A 23 -5.78 5.97 20.07
CA GLN A 23 -4.49 6.64 20.04
C GLN A 23 -4.55 7.94 19.21
N TYR A 24 -5.26 7.94 18.07
CA TYR A 24 -5.48 9.17 17.29
C TYR A 24 -6.17 10.24 18.13
N TRP A 25 -7.31 9.90 18.74
CA TRP A 25 -8.10 10.87 19.50
C TRP A 25 -7.43 11.32 20.80
N GLN A 26 -6.63 10.45 21.43
CA GLN A 26 -5.79 10.81 22.56
C GLN A 26 -4.77 11.88 22.17
N VAL A 27 -4.06 11.70 21.04
CA VAL A 27 -3.11 12.71 20.52
C VAL A 27 -3.83 14.02 20.20
N LYS A 28 -5.08 13.96 19.71
CA LYS A 28 -5.90 15.14 19.41
C LYS A 28 -6.64 15.72 20.61
N ASN A 29 -6.51 15.12 21.80
CA ASN A 29 -7.23 15.50 23.02
C ASN A 29 -8.76 15.61 22.81
N VAL A 30 -9.35 14.66 22.07
CA VAL A 30 -10.79 14.60 21.82
C VAL A 30 -11.37 13.41 22.59
N ALA A 31 -12.46 13.64 23.32
CA ALA A 31 -13.18 12.57 23.99
C ALA A 31 -13.84 11.61 22.98
N VAL A 32 -13.58 10.32 23.12
CA VAL A 32 -14.14 9.25 22.26
C VAL A 32 -15.55 8.89 22.75
N ASN A 33 -16.55 9.59 22.21
CA ASN A 33 -17.97 9.26 22.37
C ASN A 33 -18.75 9.76 21.15
N VAL A 34 -19.99 9.29 20.98
CA VAL A 34 -20.82 9.58 19.81
C VAL A 34 -20.99 11.08 19.57
N ASP A 35 -21.37 11.86 20.59
CA ASP A 35 -21.58 13.31 20.44
C ASP A 35 -20.28 14.05 20.10
N GLY A 36 -19.15 13.58 20.63
CA GLY A 36 -17.82 14.09 20.32
C GLY A 36 -17.44 13.84 18.86
N MET A 37 -17.68 12.62 18.36
CA MET A 37 -17.38 12.21 16.99
C MET A 37 -18.33 12.85 15.97
N LEU A 38 -19.63 12.96 16.28
CA LEU A 38 -20.60 13.66 15.43
C LEU A 38 -20.22 15.14 15.25
N ARG A 39 -19.68 15.79 16.29
CA ARG A 39 -19.13 17.16 16.18
C ARG A 39 -17.91 17.27 15.25
N GLN A 40 -17.23 16.17 14.96
CA GLN A 40 -16.13 16.14 13.97
C GLN A 40 -16.63 15.96 12.53
N LEU A 41 -17.93 15.74 12.33
CA LEU A 41 -18.56 15.58 11.02
C LEU A 41 -19.40 16.81 10.67
N PRO A 42 -18.80 17.98 10.34
CA PRO A 42 -19.57 19.12 9.91
C PRO A 42 -20.46 18.74 8.72
N SER A 43 -21.68 19.30 8.69
CA SER A 43 -22.60 19.14 7.58
C SER A 43 -21.96 19.67 6.30
N SER A 44 -21.99 18.90 5.22
CA SER A 44 -21.57 19.35 3.88
C SER A 44 -22.33 20.59 3.42
N ASP A 45 -23.50 20.81 4.02
CA ASP A 45 -24.45 21.86 3.68
C ASP A 45 -24.28 23.10 4.57
N ALA A 46 -23.24 23.13 5.42
CA ALA A 46 -22.89 24.36 6.12
C ALA A 46 -22.54 25.42 5.06
N GLU A 47 -23.31 26.52 5.04
CA GLU A 47 -23.02 27.66 4.18
C GLU A 47 -21.55 28.05 4.36
N THR A 48 -20.86 28.25 3.24
CA THR A 48 -19.48 28.75 3.27
C THR A 48 -19.48 30.06 4.07
N PRO A 49 -18.75 30.15 5.19
CA PRO A 49 -18.73 31.37 5.99
C PRO A 49 -18.31 32.55 5.12
N ASP A 50 -19.07 33.64 5.13
CA ASP A 50 -18.65 34.89 4.51
C ASP A 50 -17.56 35.53 5.36
N VAL A 51 -16.36 35.64 4.79
CA VAL A 51 -15.17 36.22 5.43
C VAL A 51 -14.74 37.51 4.75
N SER A 52 -15.64 38.12 3.95
CA SER A 52 -15.33 39.34 3.17
C SER A 52 -14.79 40.46 4.05
N ARG A 53 -15.38 40.67 5.25
CA ARG A 53 -14.89 41.67 6.22
C ARG A 53 -13.50 41.35 6.75
N GLN A 54 -13.20 40.08 7.03
CA GLN A 54 -11.87 39.67 7.46
C GLN A 54 -10.85 39.85 6.34
N ILE A 55 -11.24 39.56 5.09
CA ILE A 55 -10.39 39.79 3.91
C ILE A 55 -10.04 41.27 3.76
N GLU A 56 -11.00 42.19 3.92
CA GLU A 56 -10.72 43.64 3.95
C GLU A 56 -9.72 44.00 5.06
N ASN A 57 -9.88 43.40 6.24
CA ASN A 57 -8.99 43.62 7.38
C ASN A 57 -7.56 43.08 7.18
N LEU A 58 -7.32 42.19 6.19
CA LEU A 58 -5.96 41.78 5.82
C LEU A 58 -5.12 42.94 5.28
N GLY A 59 -5.74 44.00 4.74
CA GLY A 59 -5.07 45.22 4.27
C GLY A 59 -4.96 46.33 5.33
N SER A 60 -5.41 46.08 6.56
CA SER A 60 -5.42 47.10 7.61
C SER A 60 -4.02 47.64 7.88
N ALA A 61 -3.86 48.95 8.08
CA ALA A 61 -2.58 49.54 8.47
C ALA A 61 -2.09 49.05 9.85
N ILE A 62 -2.98 48.53 10.70
CA ILE A 62 -2.67 48.08 12.06
C ILE A 62 -2.32 46.58 12.04
N PRO A 63 -1.06 46.17 12.35
CA PRO A 63 -0.63 44.76 12.24
C PRO A 63 -1.51 43.78 13.02
N LYS A 64 -1.88 44.15 14.26
CA LYS A 64 -2.74 43.32 15.12
C LYS A 64 -4.11 43.01 14.51
N VAL A 65 -4.67 43.94 13.71
CA VAL A 65 -5.95 43.73 13.02
C VAL A 65 -5.77 42.75 11.86
N ARG A 66 -4.68 42.88 11.09
CA ARG A 66 -4.36 41.95 9.99
C ARG A 66 -4.15 40.53 10.50
N ASP A 67 -3.38 40.38 11.58
CA ASP A 67 -3.05 39.06 12.13
C ASP A 67 -4.28 38.39 12.74
N ALA A 68 -5.13 39.14 13.47
CA ALA A 68 -6.38 38.63 13.99
C ALA A 68 -7.33 38.19 12.87
N ALA A 69 -7.46 38.97 11.79
CA ALA A 69 -8.26 38.59 10.63
C ALA A 69 -7.73 37.32 9.95
N GLY A 70 -6.40 37.17 9.84
CA GLY A 70 -5.77 35.96 9.32
C GLY A 70 -6.11 34.72 10.15
N GLU A 71 -6.05 34.81 11.48
CA GLU A 71 -6.41 33.69 12.37
C GLU A 71 -7.91 33.38 12.34
N GLU A 72 -8.78 34.39 12.25
CA GLU A 72 -10.23 34.19 12.08
C GLU A 72 -10.55 33.47 10.76
N ILE A 73 -9.95 33.91 9.64
CA ILE A 73 -10.09 33.23 8.35
C ILE A 73 -9.58 31.78 8.45
N ALA A 74 -8.41 31.58 9.07
CA ALA A 74 -7.82 30.25 9.22
C ALA A 74 -8.72 29.31 10.05
N ALA A 75 -9.42 29.83 11.05
CA ALA A 75 -10.35 29.06 11.88
C ALA A 75 -11.56 28.52 11.09
N HIS A 76 -11.93 29.15 9.97
CA HIS A 76 -12.97 28.63 9.06
C HIS A 76 -12.47 27.50 8.14
N GLY A 77 -11.17 27.20 8.13
CA GLY A 77 -10.58 26.07 7.42
C GLY A 77 -10.68 26.19 5.90
N SER A 78 -10.68 25.05 5.19
CA SER A 78 -10.64 25.05 3.71
C SER A 78 -11.91 25.58 3.04
N ALA A 79 -12.99 25.82 3.79
CA ALA A 79 -14.26 26.29 3.22
C ALA A 79 -14.14 27.69 2.59
N VAL A 80 -13.28 28.55 3.14
CA VAL A 80 -13.12 29.95 2.70
C VAL A 80 -12.09 30.13 1.57
N ILE A 81 -11.44 29.05 1.11
CA ILE A 81 -10.45 29.09 0.03
C ILE A 81 -10.99 29.77 -1.25
N PRO A 82 -12.23 29.54 -1.71
CA PRO A 82 -12.75 30.26 -2.88
C PRO A 82 -12.73 31.79 -2.73
N GLN A 83 -13.17 32.33 -1.59
CA GLN A 83 -13.12 33.78 -1.33
C GLN A 83 -11.68 34.30 -1.24
N LEU A 84 -10.77 33.50 -0.67
CA LEU A 84 -9.35 33.86 -0.63
C LEU A 84 -8.69 33.87 -2.01
N ARG A 85 -9.14 33.02 -2.94
CA ARG A 85 -8.64 33.03 -4.33
C ARG A 85 -9.01 34.34 -5.02
N ASP A 86 -10.25 34.81 -4.84
CA ASP A 86 -10.66 36.12 -5.35
C ASP A 86 -9.82 37.24 -4.70
N ALA A 87 -9.59 37.17 -3.38
CA ALA A 87 -8.73 38.12 -2.67
C ALA A 87 -7.25 38.07 -3.07
N SER A 88 -6.77 36.93 -3.57
CA SER A 88 -5.39 36.76 -4.02
C SER A 88 -5.06 37.55 -5.29
N ASP A 89 -6.08 38.05 -5.98
CA ASP A 89 -6.00 38.94 -7.15
C ASP A 89 -6.34 40.41 -6.79
N SER A 90 -6.41 40.74 -5.50
CA SER A 90 -6.65 42.12 -5.03
C SER A 90 -5.61 43.11 -5.59
N SER A 91 -6.06 44.34 -5.87
CA SER A 91 -5.18 45.45 -6.22
C SER A 91 -4.34 45.94 -5.03
N ASP A 92 -4.74 45.61 -3.80
CA ASP A 92 -3.92 45.80 -2.60
C ASP A 92 -2.88 44.66 -2.49
N PRO A 93 -1.57 44.95 -2.63
CA PRO A 93 -0.54 43.93 -2.61
C PRO A 93 -0.41 43.20 -1.26
N GLU A 94 -0.75 43.83 -0.13
CA GLU A 94 -0.71 43.19 1.20
C GLU A 94 -1.84 42.16 1.32
N VAL A 95 -3.07 42.53 0.91
CA VAL A 95 -4.22 41.60 0.88
C VAL A 95 -3.90 40.41 -0.02
N ALA A 96 -3.40 40.67 -1.23
CA ALA A 96 -3.06 39.61 -2.18
C ALA A 96 -1.99 38.66 -1.64
N ALA A 97 -0.93 39.18 -1.01
CA ALA A 97 0.14 38.36 -0.43
C ALA A 97 -0.36 37.48 0.73
N ARG A 98 -1.09 38.07 1.70
CA ARG A 98 -1.64 37.33 2.84
C ARG A 98 -2.71 36.32 2.43
N ALA A 99 -3.55 36.65 1.44
CA ALA A 99 -4.52 35.70 0.91
C ALA A 99 -3.83 34.46 0.31
N ARG A 100 -2.74 34.63 -0.45
CA ARG A 100 -1.94 33.51 -0.97
C ARG A 100 -1.30 32.68 0.15
N GLU A 101 -0.76 33.34 1.17
CA GLU A 101 -0.22 32.65 2.36
C GLU A 101 -1.29 31.84 3.09
N LEU A 102 -2.48 32.41 3.30
CA LEU A 102 -3.61 31.73 3.92
C LEU A 102 -4.13 30.58 3.07
N ILE A 103 -4.20 30.73 1.74
CA ILE A 103 -4.53 29.62 0.84
C ILE A 103 -3.52 28.49 1.04
N HIS A 104 -2.22 28.78 1.02
CA HIS A 104 -1.19 27.76 1.20
C HIS A 104 -1.29 27.06 2.57
N ARG A 105 -1.47 27.83 3.66
CA ARG A 105 -1.68 27.31 5.03
C ARG A 105 -2.97 26.49 5.16
N LEU A 106 -4.04 26.87 4.50
CA LEU A 106 -5.32 26.16 4.54
C LEU A 106 -5.31 24.90 3.66
N GLU A 107 -4.60 24.95 2.53
CA GLU A 107 -4.40 23.79 1.66
C GLU A 107 -3.50 22.74 2.31
N SER A 108 -2.44 23.15 3.03
CA SER A 108 -1.60 22.22 3.82
C SER A 108 -2.36 21.58 4.98
N ASN A 109 -3.24 22.34 5.66
CA ASN A 109 -4.10 21.82 6.74
C ASN A 109 -5.34 21.05 6.25
N ARG A 110 -5.64 21.10 4.94
CA ARG A 110 -6.83 20.44 4.38
C ARG A 110 -6.80 18.94 4.59
N GLN A 111 -5.63 18.32 4.48
CA GLN A 111 -5.47 16.88 4.70
C GLN A 111 -5.75 16.52 6.16
N ALA A 112 -5.24 17.28 7.12
CA ALA A 112 -5.54 17.07 8.55
C ALA A 112 -7.05 17.05 8.85
N GLY A 113 -7.82 17.99 8.28
CA GLY A 113 -9.28 18.00 8.41
C GLY A 113 -9.96 16.78 7.78
N ALA A 114 -9.50 16.34 6.60
CA ALA A 114 -10.00 15.15 5.94
C ALA A 114 -9.70 13.87 6.73
N ILE A 115 -8.46 13.71 7.24
CA ILE A 115 -8.08 12.60 8.12
C ILE A 115 -8.95 12.56 9.36
N ARG A 116 -9.07 13.70 10.06
CA ARG A 116 -9.89 13.80 11.27
C ARG A 116 -11.33 13.37 11.03
N ARG A 117 -11.89 13.74 9.88
CA ARG A 117 -13.23 13.33 9.46
C ARG A 117 -13.32 11.83 9.20
N LEU A 118 -12.37 11.24 8.46
CA LEU A 118 -12.34 9.79 8.20
C LEU A 118 -12.19 8.99 9.50
N MET A 119 -11.34 9.46 10.41
CA MET A 119 -11.20 8.86 11.74
C MET A 119 -12.50 8.94 12.53
N ALA A 120 -13.25 10.05 12.44
CA ALA A 120 -14.53 10.17 13.15
C ALA A 120 -15.59 9.21 12.60
N ILE A 121 -15.67 9.06 11.28
CA ILE A 121 -16.55 8.07 10.62
C ILE A 121 -16.20 6.65 11.11
N ARG A 122 -14.91 6.29 11.11
CA ARG A 122 -14.43 4.99 11.59
C ARG A 122 -14.79 4.77 13.07
N THR A 123 -14.49 5.74 13.93
CA THR A 123 -14.75 5.64 15.37
C THR A 123 -16.24 5.52 15.67
N LEU A 124 -17.13 6.20 14.94
CA LEU A 124 -18.57 6.00 15.08
C LEU A 124 -18.99 4.56 14.76
N GLY A 125 -18.36 3.95 13.75
CA GLY A 125 -18.55 2.52 13.45
C GLY A 125 -18.05 1.60 14.57
N GLU A 126 -16.89 1.90 15.16
CA GLU A 126 -16.30 1.14 16.28
C GLU A 126 -17.07 1.27 17.59
N LEU A 127 -17.76 2.40 17.80
CA LEU A 127 -18.65 2.63 18.95
C LEU A 127 -19.97 1.85 18.84
N GLU A 128 -20.34 1.37 17.64
CA GLU A 128 -21.51 0.52 17.39
C GLU A 128 -22.84 1.13 17.90
N ASP A 129 -22.95 2.45 17.94
CA ASP A 129 -24.13 3.18 18.45
C ASP A 129 -25.05 3.62 17.30
N GLU A 130 -26.30 3.17 17.35
CA GLU A 130 -27.32 3.42 16.32
C GLU A 130 -27.62 4.90 16.08
N ARG A 131 -27.37 5.79 17.05
CA ARG A 131 -27.57 7.24 16.90
C ARG A 131 -26.72 7.83 15.77
N ALA A 132 -25.63 7.16 15.38
CA ALA A 132 -24.76 7.59 14.29
C ALA A 132 -25.30 7.22 12.89
N LEU A 133 -26.23 6.27 12.79
CA LEU A 133 -26.65 5.68 11.50
C LEU A 133 -27.19 6.69 10.52
N GLU A 134 -28.01 7.65 10.99
CA GLU A 134 -28.60 8.66 10.10
C GLU A 134 -27.52 9.51 9.43
N VAL A 135 -26.54 9.99 10.21
CA VAL A 135 -25.44 10.81 9.70
C VAL A 135 -24.55 9.99 8.78
N LEU A 136 -24.16 8.77 9.18
CA LEU A 136 -23.30 7.90 8.37
C LEU A 136 -23.95 7.52 7.03
N ARG A 137 -25.25 7.20 7.00
CA ARG A 137 -25.97 6.90 5.75
C ARG A 137 -26.00 8.09 4.78
N ARG A 138 -26.09 9.33 5.28
CA ARG A 138 -25.96 10.53 4.45
C ARG A 138 -24.57 10.70 3.82
N LEU A 139 -23.54 10.04 4.36
CA LEU A 139 -22.17 10.07 3.83
C LEU A 139 -21.89 8.98 2.79
N GLN A 140 -22.70 7.91 2.73
CA GLN A 140 -22.56 6.85 1.72
C GLN A 140 -22.56 7.35 0.26
N PRO A 141 -23.36 8.38 -0.14
CA PRO A 141 -23.26 8.93 -1.50
C PRO A 141 -22.12 9.95 -1.70
N SER A 142 -21.23 10.17 -0.70
CA SER A 142 -20.14 11.15 -0.80
C SER A 142 -19.19 10.82 -1.95
N ARG A 143 -18.87 11.83 -2.76
CA ARG A 143 -17.85 11.73 -3.82
C ARG A 143 -16.44 12.07 -3.34
N LYS A 144 -16.29 12.43 -2.07
CA LYS A 144 -14.98 12.71 -1.48
C LYS A 144 -14.21 11.39 -1.33
N PRO A 145 -12.89 11.38 -1.60
CA PRO A 145 -12.08 10.16 -1.44
C PRO A 145 -12.29 9.52 -0.06
N PHE A 146 -12.45 8.20 -0.03
CA PHE A 146 -12.63 7.35 1.16
C PHE A 146 -13.91 7.53 1.98
N GLU A 147 -14.58 8.69 1.96
CA GLU A 147 -15.70 8.97 2.89
C GLU A 147 -16.87 7.99 2.73
N SER A 148 -17.34 7.78 1.50
CA SER A 148 -18.45 6.87 1.20
C SER A 148 -18.17 5.48 1.73
N GLU A 149 -16.96 4.98 1.46
CA GLU A 149 -16.55 3.64 1.81
C GLU A 149 -16.35 3.44 3.32
N TYR A 150 -15.74 4.42 4.00
CA TYR A 150 -15.64 4.42 5.46
C TYR A 150 -17.03 4.46 6.11
N ALA A 151 -17.96 5.21 5.52
CA ALA A 151 -19.34 5.29 6.02
C ALA A 151 -20.10 3.98 5.81
N GLU A 152 -19.96 3.33 4.65
CA GLU A 152 -20.52 2.00 4.39
C GLU A 152 -19.99 0.95 5.39
N ARG A 153 -18.67 0.96 5.62
CA ARG A 153 -18.02 0.08 6.61
C ARG A 153 -18.55 0.33 8.02
N ALA A 154 -18.64 1.60 8.43
CA ALA A 154 -19.15 1.97 9.75
C ALA A 154 -20.62 1.57 9.94
N VAL A 155 -21.48 1.81 8.94
CA VAL A 155 -22.90 1.41 8.97
C VAL A 155 -23.04 -0.11 9.06
N ALA A 156 -22.31 -0.85 8.24
CA ALA A 156 -22.35 -2.30 8.26
C ALA A 156 -21.92 -2.86 9.63
N ARG A 157 -20.91 -2.25 10.25
CA ARG A 157 -20.46 -2.62 11.61
C ARG A 157 -21.53 -2.38 12.67
N ILE A 158 -22.15 -1.18 12.69
CA ILE A 158 -23.25 -0.87 13.63
C ILE A 158 -24.43 -1.84 13.44
N GLU A 159 -24.71 -2.23 12.21
CA GLU A 159 -25.81 -3.16 11.88
C GLU A 159 -25.43 -4.64 12.06
N GLY A 160 -24.21 -4.96 12.51
CA GLY A 160 -23.74 -6.35 12.68
C GLY A 160 -23.67 -7.14 11.38
N ARG A 161 -23.48 -6.47 10.24
CA ARG A 161 -23.45 -7.08 8.90
C ARG A 161 -22.01 -7.19 8.40
N PRO A 162 -21.66 -8.26 7.65
CA PRO A 162 -20.38 -8.30 6.97
C PRO A 162 -20.30 -7.16 5.95
N TRP A 163 -19.20 -6.42 5.96
CA TRP A 163 -18.89 -5.42 4.95
C TRP A 163 -17.87 -5.97 3.95
N ARG A 164 -18.03 -5.63 2.68
CA ARG A 164 -17.07 -5.94 1.63
C ARG A 164 -16.87 -4.73 0.75
N ARG A 165 -15.61 -4.40 0.49
CA ARG A 165 -15.25 -3.41 -0.51
C ARG A 165 -15.68 -3.90 -1.88
N ALA A 166 -16.24 -3.01 -2.70
CA ALA A 166 -16.51 -3.34 -4.09
C ALA A 166 -15.18 -3.61 -4.82
N ALA A 167 -15.07 -4.78 -5.44
CA ALA A 167 -13.96 -5.13 -6.31
C ALA A 167 -13.74 -4.01 -7.34
N GLN A 168 -12.52 -3.47 -7.40
CA GLN A 168 -12.19 -2.49 -8.42
C GLN A 168 -11.99 -3.20 -9.75
N ARG A 169 -13.06 -3.27 -10.54
CA ARG A 169 -12.98 -3.78 -11.91
C ARG A 169 -12.19 -2.77 -12.75
N GLY A 170 -10.94 -3.10 -13.02
CA GLY A 170 -10.07 -2.36 -13.92
C GLY A 170 -9.20 -3.31 -14.72
N GLU A 171 -8.72 -2.84 -15.87
CA GLU A 171 -7.66 -3.54 -16.59
C GLU A 171 -6.40 -3.64 -15.72
N SER A 172 -5.67 -4.75 -15.79
CA SER A 172 -4.39 -4.90 -15.07
C SER A 172 -3.38 -3.84 -15.54
N ASP A 173 -2.62 -3.27 -14.59
CA ASP A 173 -1.53 -2.34 -14.92
C ASP A 173 -0.28 -3.06 -15.45
N VAL A 174 -0.24 -4.39 -15.47
CA VAL A 174 0.89 -5.15 -16.04
C VAL A 174 1.23 -4.70 -17.46
N TRP A 175 0.21 -4.36 -18.26
CA TRP A 175 0.42 -3.97 -19.65
C TRP A 175 1.14 -2.64 -19.80
N ARG A 176 1.17 -1.82 -18.75
CA ARG A 176 1.89 -0.53 -18.71
C ARG A 176 3.38 -0.67 -18.46
N LEU A 177 3.85 -1.87 -18.08
CA LEU A 177 5.27 -2.13 -17.90
C LEU A 177 6.01 -2.02 -19.23
N PRO A 178 7.32 -1.66 -19.21
CA PRO A 178 8.15 -1.62 -20.41
C PRO A 178 8.12 -2.92 -21.21
N GLU A 179 8.26 -2.80 -22.54
CA GLU A 179 8.33 -3.94 -23.47
C GLU A 179 9.49 -4.89 -23.15
N SER A 180 10.58 -4.35 -22.60
CA SER A 180 11.80 -5.08 -22.22
C SER A 180 11.68 -5.90 -20.94
N CYS A 181 10.56 -5.85 -20.22
CA CYS A 181 10.37 -6.69 -19.05
C CYS A 181 10.32 -8.17 -19.45
N GLY A 182 11.19 -8.98 -18.85
CA GLY A 182 11.23 -10.44 -18.99
C GLY A 182 10.58 -11.18 -17.83
N LEU A 183 10.40 -10.53 -16.69
CA LEU A 183 9.67 -11.04 -15.54
C LEU A 183 8.69 -9.98 -15.05
N VAL A 184 7.43 -10.35 -14.85
CA VAL A 184 6.38 -9.47 -14.34
C VAL A 184 5.58 -10.15 -13.25
N ALA A 185 5.08 -9.37 -12.31
CA ALA A 185 4.21 -9.82 -11.24
C ALA A 185 3.11 -8.80 -10.95
N GLU A 186 1.98 -9.27 -10.47
CA GLU A 186 0.89 -8.43 -9.97
C GLU A 186 0.35 -9.02 -8.66
N ALA A 187 0.11 -8.16 -7.69
CA ALA A 187 -0.62 -8.46 -6.47
C ALA A 187 -1.82 -7.50 -6.36
N ARG A 188 -3.03 -8.04 -6.34
CA ARG A 188 -4.30 -7.35 -6.09
C ARG A 188 -4.72 -7.61 -4.65
N LEU A 189 -4.81 -6.56 -3.85
CA LEU A 189 -5.00 -6.73 -2.40
C LEU A 189 -6.48 -6.66 -1.95
N PHE A 190 -7.46 -6.51 -2.86
CA PHE A 190 -8.86 -6.13 -2.51
C PHE A 190 -9.96 -6.97 -3.18
N ASP A 191 -9.63 -7.96 -4.01
CA ASP A 191 -10.63 -8.79 -4.69
C ASP A 191 -11.05 -10.03 -3.88
N GLN A 192 -10.70 -10.12 -2.59
CA GLN A 192 -10.85 -11.34 -1.80
C GLN A 192 -12.17 -11.42 -1.02
N PRO A 193 -13.02 -12.44 -1.26
CA PRO A 193 -14.24 -12.65 -0.48
C PRO A 193 -13.93 -13.13 0.94
N GLY A 194 -14.42 -12.43 1.96
CA GLY A 194 -14.55 -12.98 3.31
C GLY A 194 -13.31 -12.94 4.20
N ALA A 195 -12.24 -12.24 3.81
CA ALA A 195 -11.17 -11.91 4.74
C ALA A 195 -11.66 -10.83 5.71
N ASP A 196 -12.27 -11.25 6.82
CA ASP A 196 -12.40 -10.42 8.01
C ASP A 196 -10.98 -10.24 8.57
N VAL A 197 -10.28 -9.23 8.05
CA VAL A 197 -8.93 -8.92 8.49
C VAL A 197 -9.08 -8.44 9.91
N GLY A 198 -8.79 -9.33 10.87
CA GLY A 198 -8.40 -8.90 12.20
C GLY A 198 -7.43 -7.75 12.00
N SER A 199 -7.83 -6.57 12.43
CA SER A 199 -7.22 -5.30 12.03
C SER A 199 -5.70 -5.40 12.15
N LEU A 200 -4.90 -4.72 11.32
CA LEU A 200 -3.46 -4.69 11.59
C LEU A 200 -3.19 -4.29 13.04
N HIS A 201 -4.07 -3.48 13.64
CA HIS A 201 -4.11 -3.25 15.07
C HIS A 201 -4.17 -4.54 15.92
N ASP A 202 -5.02 -5.52 15.62
CA ASP A 202 -5.01 -6.84 16.27
C ASP A 202 -3.71 -7.60 16.06
N ALA A 203 -3.13 -7.51 14.87
CA ALA A 203 -1.86 -8.15 14.58
C ALA A 203 -0.71 -7.51 15.39
N VAL A 204 -0.62 -6.19 15.39
CA VAL A 204 0.36 -5.40 16.16
C VAL A 204 0.15 -5.62 17.65
N ARG A 205 -1.10 -5.64 18.13
CA ARG A 205 -1.46 -5.95 19.51
C ARG A 205 -0.98 -7.34 19.92
N LYS A 206 -1.16 -8.36 19.07
CA LYS A 206 -0.66 -9.72 19.30
C LYS A 206 0.87 -9.80 19.29
N ALA A 207 1.52 -9.00 18.46
CA ALA A 207 2.99 -8.94 18.39
C ALA A 207 3.63 -8.12 19.53
N MET A 208 2.85 -7.31 20.24
CA MET A 208 3.36 -6.34 21.21
C MET A 208 4.13 -6.96 22.39
N PRO A 209 3.67 -8.06 23.02
CA PRO A 209 4.43 -8.71 24.08
C PRO A 209 5.82 -9.16 23.60
N MET A 210 5.95 -9.55 22.34
CA MET A 210 7.23 -9.94 21.74
C MET A 210 8.14 -8.72 21.56
N LEU A 211 7.63 -7.61 21.03
CA LEU A 211 8.41 -6.37 20.88
C LEU A 211 8.87 -5.81 22.23
N GLN A 212 8.02 -5.91 23.27
CA GLN A 212 8.37 -5.52 24.63
C GLN A 212 9.45 -6.41 25.23
N ALA A 213 9.37 -7.73 25.03
CA ALA A 213 10.39 -8.68 25.48
C ALA A 213 11.76 -8.46 24.82
N MET A 214 11.81 -7.82 23.65
CA MET A 214 13.04 -7.47 22.93
C MET A 214 13.74 -6.20 23.45
N GLY A 215 13.33 -5.64 24.59
CA GLY A 215 14.09 -4.61 25.31
C GLY A 215 13.80 -3.17 24.92
N GLY A 216 12.60 -2.88 24.38
CA GLY A 216 12.12 -1.50 24.25
C GLY A 216 11.89 -0.88 25.63
N GLY A 217 12.52 0.26 25.91
CA GLY A 217 12.33 1.02 27.15
C GLY A 217 10.88 1.44 27.39
N ALA A 218 10.60 1.99 28.58
CA ALA A 218 9.26 2.27 29.10
C ALA A 218 8.45 3.38 28.38
N GLU A 219 8.96 3.99 27.31
CA GLU A 219 8.14 4.85 26.45
C GLU A 219 7.25 4.00 25.57
N ASP A 220 5.96 4.31 25.51
CA ASP A 220 4.99 3.60 24.67
C ASP A 220 5.39 3.72 23.18
N PRO A 221 6.05 2.69 22.59
CA PRO A 221 6.56 2.79 21.23
C PRO A 221 5.42 2.95 20.21
N MET A 222 4.22 2.48 20.57
CA MET A 222 3.03 2.64 19.75
C MET A 222 2.59 4.10 19.68
N ARG A 223 2.71 4.86 20.77
CA ARG A 223 2.39 6.29 20.76
C ARG A 223 3.34 7.07 19.86
N MET A 224 4.64 6.75 19.88
CA MET A 224 5.61 7.39 18.98
C MET A 224 5.32 7.06 17.51
N ILE A 225 5.09 5.79 17.19
CA ILE A 225 4.74 5.35 15.83
C ILE A 225 3.44 6.02 15.38
N ALA A 226 2.40 6.00 16.22
CA ALA A 226 1.14 6.65 15.96
C ALA A 226 1.31 8.16 15.71
N THR A 227 2.11 8.85 16.53
CA THR A 227 2.36 10.30 16.36
C THR A 227 3.02 10.60 15.02
N LYS A 228 4.03 9.83 14.61
CA LYS A 228 4.68 9.99 13.30
C LYS A 228 3.73 9.67 12.14
N LEU A 229 2.95 8.60 12.25
CA LEU A 229 1.94 8.26 11.25
C LEU A 229 0.87 9.35 11.11
N ILE A 230 0.41 9.92 12.22
CA ILE A 230 -0.52 11.05 12.23
C ILE A 230 0.07 12.22 11.46
N GLU A 231 1.31 12.61 11.75
CA GLU A 231 1.96 13.71 11.05
C GLU A 231 2.02 13.47 9.54
N VAL A 232 2.42 12.26 9.11
CA VAL A 232 2.48 11.89 7.69
C VAL A 232 1.09 11.93 7.06
N PHE A 233 0.07 11.34 7.69
CA PHE A 233 -1.29 11.33 7.14
C PHE A 233 -1.92 12.71 7.10
N GLU A 234 -1.64 13.57 8.08
CA GLU A 234 -2.14 14.94 8.10
C GLU A 234 -1.47 15.84 7.06
N LYS A 235 -0.27 15.48 6.58
CA LYS A 235 0.39 16.14 5.44
C LYS A 235 -0.06 15.56 4.09
N THR A 236 -0.17 14.24 3.99
CA THR A 236 -0.33 13.53 2.71
C THR A 236 -1.76 13.10 2.39
N GLY A 237 -2.65 13.07 3.38
CA GLY A 237 -3.97 12.48 3.28
C GLY A 237 -3.95 10.96 3.52
N ASN A 238 -5.11 10.32 3.37
CA ASN A 238 -5.17 8.85 3.44
C ASN A 238 -4.61 8.27 2.15
N LEU A 239 -3.92 7.14 2.26
CA LEU A 239 -3.34 6.40 1.16
C LEU A 239 -3.97 5.01 1.15
N ARG A 240 -4.41 4.58 -0.02
CA ARG A 240 -4.77 3.18 -0.28
C ARG A 240 -3.98 2.67 -1.46
N VAL A 241 -3.48 1.45 -1.35
CA VAL A 241 -2.79 0.74 -2.44
C VAL A 241 -3.67 -0.39 -2.91
N ASP A 242 -4.39 -0.25 -4.02
CA ASP A 242 -5.31 -1.23 -4.62
C ASP A 242 -4.59 -2.45 -5.25
N SER A 243 -3.48 -2.21 -5.94
CA SER A 243 -2.68 -3.28 -6.52
C SER A 243 -1.24 -2.83 -6.69
N VAL A 244 -0.33 -3.80 -6.70
CA VAL A 244 1.09 -3.57 -7.02
C VAL A 244 1.43 -4.42 -8.22
N VAL A 245 1.99 -3.78 -9.24
CA VAL A 245 2.55 -4.44 -10.42
C VAL A 245 4.05 -4.23 -10.39
N ALA A 246 4.83 -5.27 -10.62
CA ALA A 246 6.28 -5.18 -10.75
C ALA A 246 6.72 -5.78 -12.08
N GLY A 247 7.71 -5.16 -12.71
CA GLY A 247 8.32 -5.61 -13.95
C GLY A 247 9.82 -5.48 -13.87
N MET A 248 10.52 -6.50 -14.33
CA MET A 248 11.97 -6.58 -14.32
C MET A 248 12.46 -6.97 -15.71
N THR A 249 13.53 -6.34 -16.18
CA THR A 249 14.14 -6.70 -17.48
C THR A 249 14.70 -8.11 -17.47
N GLU A 250 14.79 -8.73 -18.65
CA GLU A 250 15.31 -10.10 -18.79
C GLU A 250 16.81 -10.21 -18.43
N ASP A 251 17.57 -9.18 -18.83
CA ASP A 251 18.99 -9.06 -18.52
C ASP A 251 19.14 -8.26 -17.22
N ILE A 252 19.69 -8.91 -16.21
CA ILE A 252 20.03 -8.32 -14.91
C ILE A 252 21.43 -8.81 -14.56
N ASP A 253 22.34 -7.87 -14.42
CA ASP A 253 23.70 -8.07 -13.95
C ASP A 253 24.07 -6.95 -12.95
N GLU A 254 25.31 -6.91 -12.48
CA GLU A 254 25.76 -5.92 -11.49
C GLU A 254 25.67 -4.46 -11.98
N GLY A 255 25.57 -4.21 -13.28
CA GLY A 255 25.51 -2.86 -13.87
C GLY A 255 24.34 -2.64 -14.83
N SER A 256 23.47 -3.63 -14.99
CA SER A 256 22.37 -3.61 -15.94
C SER A 256 21.12 -4.25 -15.35
N GLY A 257 20.00 -3.86 -15.93
CA GLY A 257 18.69 -4.32 -15.50
C GLY A 257 17.84 -3.18 -14.96
N LYS A 258 16.52 -3.35 -14.96
CA LYS A 258 15.60 -2.32 -14.50
C LYS A 258 14.48 -2.97 -13.73
N LEU A 259 14.12 -2.37 -12.60
CA LEU A 259 12.92 -2.72 -11.86
C LEU A 259 11.93 -1.57 -11.94
N VAL A 260 10.74 -1.86 -12.43
CA VAL A 260 9.61 -0.94 -12.45
C VAL A 260 8.55 -1.48 -11.50
N VAL A 261 8.11 -0.67 -10.55
CA VAL A 261 7.00 -1.00 -9.65
C VAL A 261 5.91 0.06 -9.81
N ILE A 262 4.70 -0.37 -10.18
CA ILE A 262 3.52 0.49 -10.31
C ILE A 262 2.55 0.13 -9.19
N PHE A 263 2.32 1.09 -8.29
CA PHE A 263 1.27 1.05 -7.29
C PHE A 263 0.03 1.70 -7.89
N ARG A 264 -1.06 0.95 -7.97
CA ARG A 264 -2.40 1.50 -8.19
C ARG A 264 -3.06 1.74 -6.84
N GLY A 265 -3.80 2.83 -6.70
CA GLY A 265 -4.43 3.15 -5.43
C GLY A 265 -5.34 4.37 -5.47
N VAL A 266 -5.56 4.93 -4.28
CA VAL A 266 -6.15 6.25 -4.08
C VAL A 266 -5.27 7.01 -3.11
N TYR A 267 -4.84 8.21 -3.50
CA TYR A 267 -4.04 9.10 -2.67
C TYR A 267 -4.12 10.53 -3.22
N ASN A 268 -3.56 11.51 -2.51
CA ASN A 268 -3.39 12.86 -3.01
C ASN A 268 -1.97 13.03 -3.55
N ALA A 269 -1.79 12.94 -4.87
CA ALA A 269 -0.45 12.98 -5.47
C ALA A 269 0.28 14.32 -5.24
N PRO A 270 -0.37 15.49 -5.39
CA PRO A 270 0.26 16.77 -5.02
C PRO A 270 0.75 16.83 -3.57
N ALA A 271 -0.09 16.41 -2.61
CA ALA A 271 0.27 16.47 -1.18
C ALA A 271 1.39 15.49 -0.84
N PHE A 272 1.33 14.27 -1.39
CA PHE A 272 2.38 13.27 -1.21
C PHE A 272 3.71 13.71 -1.83
N SER A 273 3.67 14.34 -3.02
CA SER A 273 4.85 14.89 -3.66
C SER A 273 5.47 16.02 -2.87
N GLN A 274 4.65 16.96 -2.41
CA GLN A 274 5.12 18.08 -1.59
C GLN A 274 5.78 17.58 -0.30
N TRP A 275 5.16 16.61 0.38
CA TRP A 275 5.75 16.02 1.58
C TRP A 275 7.14 15.43 1.32
N LEU A 276 7.32 14.64 0.25
CA LEU A 276 8.64 14.08 -0.08
C LEU A 276 9.67 15.16 -0.39
N GLN A 277 9.26 16.26 -1.04
CA GLN A 277 10.14 17.41 -1.29
C GLN A 277 10.52 18.14 0.00
N ASP A 278 9.58 18.30 0.94
CA ASP A 278 9.85 18.87 2.26
C ASP A 278 10.85 18.02 3.07
N GLU A 279 10.87 16.69 2.85
CA GLU A 279 11.87 15.76 3.39
C GLU A 279 13.20 15.77 2.61
N GLY A 280 13.37 16.69 1.65
CA GLY A 280 14.63 16.90 0.91
C GLY A 280 14.76 16.09 -0.39
N THR A 281 13.69 15.44 -0.85
CA THR A 281 13.73 14.70 -2.13
C THR A 281 13.75 15.68 -3.30
N ALA A 282 14.75 15.53 -4.19
CA ALA A 282 14.85 16.36 -5.39
C ALA A 282 13.65 16.13 -6.33
N ALA A 283 13.22 17.19 -7.01
CA ALA A 283 12.04 17.19 -7.87
C ALA A 283 12.35 17.69 -9.29
N ASP A 284 11.76 17.01 -10.27
CA ASP A 284 11.82 17.29 -11.70
C ASP A 284 10.39 17.29 -12.30
N ASP A 285 10.22 17.77 -13.55
CA ASP A 285 8.93 17.85 -14.27
C ASP A 285 7.82 18.53 -13.44
N GLY A 286 8.15 19.64 -12.76
CA GLY A 286 7.22 20.36 -11.90
C GLY A 286 6.76 19.56 -10.68
N GLY A 287 7.65 18.76 -10.09
CA GLY A 287 7.35 17.94 -8.90
C GLY A 287 6.62 16.63 -9.20
N ARG A 288 6.59 16.19 -10.45
CA ARG A 288 5.94 14.93 -10.85
C ARG A 288 6.89 13.75 -10.91
N ILE A 289 8.18 14.02 -10.98
CA ILE A 289 9.25 13.04 -10.83
C ILE A 289 10.05 13.46 -9.60
N LEU A 290 10.20 12.54 -8.66
CA LEU A 290 11.01 12.73 -7.47
C LEU A 290 12.20 11.78 -7.54
N ARG A 291 13.34 12.24 -7.03
CA ARG A 291 14.62 11.53 -7.07
C ARG A 291 15.20 11.47 -5.67
N PRO A 292 14.90 10.40 -4.90
CA PRO A 292 15.54 10.16 -3.61
C PRO A 292 17.07 10.02 -3.76
N ASP A 293 17.51 9.45 -4.88
CA ASP A 293 18.92 9.29 -5.25
C ASP A 293 19.07 9.21 -6.80
N GLU A 294 20.26 8.83 -7.28
CA GLU A 294 20.57 8.74 -8.72
C GLU A 294 19.96 7.51 -9.41
N GLU A 295 19.61 6.46 -8.66
CA GLU A 295 19.17 5.15 -9.16
C GLU A 295 17.64 4.98 -9.05
N VAL A 296 16.99 5.74 -8.15
CA VAL A 296 15.55 5.66 -7.88
C VAL A 296 14.82 6.89 -8.43
N GLY A 297 13.80 6.65 -9.25
CA GLY A 297 12.86 7.65 -9.75
C GLY A 297 11.44 7.33 -9.30
N ILE A 298 10.74 8.30 -8.70
CA ILE A 298 9.34 8.16 -8.29
C ILE A 298 8.49 9.07 -9.16
N ALA A 299 7.62 8.49 -9.97
CA ALA A 299 6.72 9.18 -10.88
C ALA A 299 5.27 9.09 -10.39
N MET A 300 4.57 10.23 -10.34
CA MET A 300 3.15 10.28 -9.93
C MET A 300 2.27 10.84 -11.06
N PRO A 301 1.91 10.03 -12.07
CA PRO A 301 1.10 10.47 -13.20
C PRO A 301 -0.33 10.91 -12.84
N SER A 302 -0.87 10.46 -11.70
CA SER A 302 -2.25 10.75 -11.26
C SER A 302 -2.43 10.41 -9.77
N ASP A 303 -3.55 10.83 -9.16
CA ASP A 303 -3.99 10.42 -7.80
C ASP A 303 -4.32 8.93 -7.64
N ARG A 304 -3.99 8.12 -8.65
CA ARG A 304 -4.29 6.68 -8.70
C ARG A 304 -3.10 5.79 -9.03
N HIS A 305 -2.01 6.35 -9.54
CA HIS A 305 -0.83 5.56 -9.91
C HIS A 305 0.41 6.26 -9.43
N LEU A 306 1.21 5.55 -8.64
CA LEU A 306 2.57 5.88 -8.28
C LEU A 306 3.48 4.83 -8.92
N ALA A 307 4.53 5.25 -9.59
CA ALA A 307 5.48 4.35 -10.21
C ALA A 307 6.88 4.62 -9.70
N ILE A 308 7.59 3.57 -9.33
CA ILE A 308 8.98 3.59 -8.89
C ILE A 308 9.80 2.90 -9.98
N LEU A 309 10.80 3.59 -10.49
CA LEU A 309 11.82 3.06 -11.39
C LEU A 309 13.12 2.94 -10.61
N ILE A 310 13.74 1.76 -10.65
CA ILE A 310 15.07 1.51 -10.10
C ILE A 310 15.95 1.02 -11.24
N THR A 311 17.05 1.73 -11.48
CA THR A 311 18.03 1.39 -12.51
C THR A 311 19.44 1.52 -11.95
N PRO A 312 20.33 0.54 -12.17
CA PRO A 312 21.73 0.67 -11.83
C PRO A 312 22.39 1.73 -12.73
N GLY A 313 23.26 2.55 -12.15
CA GLY A 313 24.04 3.56 -12.87
C GLY A 313 23.52 4.99 -12.74
N ARG A 314 24.30 5.94 -13.26
CA ARG A 314 24.03 7.38 -13.13
C ARG A 314 23.06 7.85 -14.22
N ASP A 315 21.99 8.52 -13.78
CA ASP A 315 21.00 9.26 -14.57
C ASP A 315 19.82 8.47 -15.17
N ASN A 316 18.86 8.13 -14.31
CA ASN A 316 17.58 7.50 -14.67
C ASN A 316 16.49 8.50 -15.12
N LEU A 317 16.82 9.77 -15.30
CA LEU A 317 15.82 10.84 -15.43
C LEU A 317 15.01 10.74 -16.72
N ASP A 318 15.68 10.48 -17.85
CA ASP A 318 15.00 10.36 -19.15
C ASP A 318 14.10 9.13 -19.22
N GLU A 319 14.50 8.04 -18.56
CA GLU A 319 13.67 6.84 -18.45
C GLU A 319 12.46 7.07 -17.54
N SER A 320 12.67 7.75 -16.40
CA SER A 320 11.58 8.18 -15.52
C SER A 320 10.58 9.08 -16.26
N ARG A 321 11.05 10.00 -17.10
CA ARG A 321 10.22 10.84 -17.97
C ARG A 321 9.46 10.03 -19.00
N ALA A 322 10.12 9.09 -19.68
CA ALA A 322 9.50 8.21 -20.66
C ALA A 322 8.40 7.35 -20.02
N MET A 323 8.68 6.76 -18.86
CA MET A 323 7.70 5.99 -18.09
C MET A 323 6.52 6.86 -17.66
N LEU A 324 6.77 8.04 -17.08
CA LEU A 324 5.72 8.98 -16.69
C LEU A 324 4.84 9.36 -17.89
N ALA A 325 5.44 9.62 -19.05
CA ALA A 325 4.73 9.95 -20.27
C ALA A 325 3.87 8.77 -20.78
N GLY A 326 4.42 7.56 -20.79
CA GLY A 326 3.69 6.34 -21.17
C GLY A 326 2.50 6.05 -20.24
N LEU A 327 2.69 6.22 -18.92
CA LEU A 327 1.63 6.08 -17.92
C LEU A 327 0.50 7.11 -18.12
N LYS A 328 0.86 8.38 -18.37
CA LYS A 328 -0.10 9.47 -18.68
C LYS A 328 -0.90 9.15 -19.96
N ARG A 329 -0.22 8.67 -21.01
CA ARG A 329 -0.85 8.31 -22.31
C ARG A 329 -1.58 6.95 -22.30
N ARG A 330 -1.50 6.20 -21.19
CA ARG A 330 -2.05 4.84 -21.05
C ARG A 330 -1.53 3.89 -22.13
N GLU A 331 -0.25 4.03 -22.46
CA GLU A 331 0.42 3.11 -23.38
C GLU A 331 0.52 1.72 -22.76
N LYS A 332 0.56 0.71 -23.63
CA LYS A 332 0.69 -0.70 -23.24
C LYS A 332 1.92 -1.35 -23.87
N PRO A 333 3.15 -0.90 -23.54
CA PRO A 333 4.34 -1.37 -24.23
C PRO A 333 4.56 -2.88 -24.07
N LEU A 334 4.22 -3.47 -22.91
CA LEU A 334 4.36 -4.91 -22.70
C LEU A 334 3.55 -5.77 -23.68
N GLU A 335 2.42 -5.28 -24.22
CA GLU A 335 1.62 -6.02 -25.21
C GLU A 335 2.39 -6.29 -26.52
N ARG A 336 3.45 -5.53 -26.79
CA ARG A 336 4.33 -5.72 -27.96
C ARG A 336 5.32 -6.87 -27.75
N ASN A 337 5.61 -7.22 -26.50
CA ASN A 337 6.42 -8.39 -26.17
C ASN A 337 5.55 -9.65 -26.33
N ALA A 338 5.70 -10.34 -27.46
CA ALA A 338 4.89 -11.51 -27.80
C ALA A 338 5.02 -12.64 -26.77
N LYS A 339 6.23 -12.88 -26.24
CA LYS A 339 6.49 -13.92 -25.24
C LYS A 339 5.78 -13.60 -23.93
N MET A 340 5.98 -12.39 -23.40
CA MET A 340 5.33 -11.97 -22.15
C MET A 340 3.81 -11.91 -22.29
N THR A 341 3.30 -11.44 -23.43
CA THR A 341 1.87 -11.45 -23.72
C THR A 341 1.30 -12.87 -23.66
N ALA A 342 2.00 -13.86 -24.23
CA ALA A 342 1.58 -15.25 -24.14
C ALA A 342 1.60 -15.80 -22.71
N LEU A 343 2.60 -15.43 -21.89
CA LEU A 343 2.70 -15.86 -20.50
C LEU A 343 1.64 -15.22 -19.59
N VAL A 344 1.44 -13.89 -19.69
CA VAL A 344 0.46 -13.15 -18.87
C VAL A 344 -0.97 -13.57 -19.19
N ARG A 345 -1.29 -13.91 -20.45
CA ARG A 345 -2.62 -14.43 -20.82
C ARG A 345 -2.97 -15.78 -20.19
N LYS A 346 -1.99 -16.51 -19.65
CA LYS A 346 -2.20 -17.77 -18.92
C LYS A 346 -2.49 -17.56 -17.43
N VAL A 347 -2.53 -16.33 -16.93
CA VAL A 347 -2.87 -16.04 -15.54
C VAL A 347 -4.31 -16.44 -15.26
N ALA A 348 -4.54 -17.19 -14.18
CA ALA A 348 -5.89 -17.58 -13.81
C ALA A 348 -6.69 -16.33 -13.36
N PRO A 349 -7.95 -16.15 -13.81
CA PRO A 349 -8.75 -14.97 -13.44
C PRO A 349 -8.96 -14.79 -11.93
N ALA A 350 -8.88 -15.88 -11.15
CA ALA A 350 -9.03 -15.87 -9.70
C ALA A 350 -7.71 -15.59 -8.94
N SER A 351 -6.57 -15.50 -9.65
CA SER A 351 -5.28 -15.23 -9.01
C SER A 351 -5.25 -13.80 -8.47
N PHE A 352 -5.02 -13.66 -7.17
CA PHE A 352 -4.84 -12.36 -6.53
C PHE A 352 -3.37 -11.96 -6.40
N VAL A 353 -2.47 -12.94 -6.43
CA VAL A 353 -1.04 -12.71 -6.66
C VAL A 353 -0.61 -13.63 -7.77
N TRP A 354 0.17 -13.13 -8.70
CA TRP A 354 0.77 -13.97 -9.73
C TRP A 354 2.09 -13.35 -10.22
N ALA A 355 2.95 -14.20 -10.75
CA ALA A 355 4.15 -13.80 -11.47
C ALA A 355 4.33 -14.66 -12.72
N ARG A 356 4.94 -14.09 -13.76
CA ARG A 356 5.22 -14.73 -15.05
C ARG A 356 6.53 -14.20 -15.58
N GLY A 357 7.39 -15.06 -16.10
CA GLY A 357 8.58 -14.56 -16.79
C GLY A 357 9.52 -15.62 -17.33
N THR A 358 10.52 -15.14 -18.06
CA THR A 358 11.74 -15.87 -18.38
C THR A 358 12.65 -15.82 -17.15
N ILE A 359 13.31 -16.93 -16.83
CA ILE A 359 14.32 -16.96 -15.78
C ILE A 359 15.56 -16.18 -16.28
N PRO A 360 15.99 -15.11 -15.56
CA PRO A 360 17.14 -14.32 -15.93
C PRO A 360 18.37 -15.19 -16.14
N ARG A 361 19.26 -14.77 -17.06
CA ARG A 361 20.48 -15.52 -17.37
C ARG A 361 21.36 -15.70 -16.12
N SER A 362 21.46 -14.68 -15.27
CA SER A 362 22.20 -14.74 -14.01
C SER A 362 21.77 -15.90 -13.12
N ILE A 363 20.47 -16.22 -13.07
CA ILE A 363 19.95 -17.37 -12.31
C ILE A 363 20.20 -18.69 -13.07
N ARG A 364 20.09 -18.72 -14.40
CA ARG A 364 20.34 -19.93 -15.21
C ARG A 364 21.81 -20.36 -15.19
N ASP A 365 22.72 -19.41 -15.06
CA ASP A 365 24.15 -19.67 -15.02
C ASP A 365 24.60 -20.18 -13.62
N GLU A 366 23.75 -20.09 -12.59
CA GLU A 366 24.04 -20.65 -11.26
C GLU A 366 24.09 -22.19 -11.28
N PRO A 367 25.13 -22.83 -10.71
CA PRO A 367 25.29 -24.29 -10.74
C PRO A 367 24.11 -25.07 -10.17
N ALA A 368 23.39 -24.50 -9.20
CA ALA A 368 22.25 -25.14 -8.56
C ALA A 368 21.01 -25.24 -9.46
N PHE A 369 20.82 -24.28 -10.37
CA PHE A 369 19.68 -24.25 -11.30
C PHE A 369 20.06 -24.77 -12.68
N GLY A 370 21.25 -24.40 -13.17
CA GLY A 370 21.69 -24.64 -14.53
C GLY A 370 20.67 -24.15 -15.58
N ASN A 371 20.81 -24.66 -16.81
CA ASN A 371 19.85 -24.44 -17.88
C ASN A 371 18.58 -25.32 -17.76
N THR A 372 18.24 -25.75 -16.53
CA THR A 372 17.11 -26.67 -16.28
C THR A 372 15.78 -26.03 -16.62
N PHE A 373 15.61 -24.73 -16.34
CA PHE A 373 14.35 -24.01 -16.54
C PHE A 373 14.57 -22.75 -17.39
N SER A 374 13.62 -22.46 -18.26
CA SER A 374 13.57 -21.25 -19.09
C SER A 374 12.51 -20.27 -18.61
N ASP A 375 11.35 -20.76 -18.18
CA ASP A 375 10.20 -19.93 -17.83
C ASP A 375 9.64 -20.31 -16.45
N ILE A 376 9.04 -19.33 -15.78
CA ILE A 376 8.45 -19.45 -14.45
C ILE A 376 7.04 -18.83 -14.43
N ALA A 377 6.14 -19.48 -13.70
CA ALA A 377 4.79 -19.01 -13.45
C ALA A 377 4.43 -19.26 -11.98
N PHE A 378 3.99 -18.21 -11.29
CA PHE A 378 3.46 -18.30 -9.93
C PHE A 378 2.02 -17.80 -9.91
N ASP A 379 1.15 -18.48 -9.18
CA ASP A 379 -0.23 -18.09 -8.93
C ASP A 379 -0.57 -18.33 -7.47
N ALA A 380 -1.31 -17.40 -6.87
CA ALA A 380 -1.99 -17.58 -5.61
C ALA A 380 -3.47 -17.26 -5.78
N THR A 381 -4.32 -18.19 -5.35
CA THR A 381 -5.77 -18.04 -5.24
C THR A 381 -6.18 -18.16 -3.77
N GLN A 382 -7.35 -17.64 -3.41
CA GLN A 382 -7.87 -17.81 -2.06
C GLN A 382 -9.35 -18.16 -2.10
N GLU A 383 -9.72 -19.16 -1.31
CA GLU A 383 -11.07 -19.70 -1.20
C GLU A 383 -11.30 -20.09 0.27
N ASP A 384 -12.42 -19.65 0.86
CA ASP A 384 -12.78 -19.93 2.26
C ASP A 384 -11.65 -19.66 3.28
N GLY A 385 -10.91 -18.58 3.05
CA GLY A 385 -9.80 -18.19 3.91
C GLY A 385 -8.55 -19.06 3.77
N VAL A 386 -8.50 -20.01 2.84
CA VAL A 386 -7.31 -20.78 2.50
C VAL A 386 -6.65 -20.18 1.26
N VAL A 387 -5.38 -19.82 1.36
CA VAL A 387 -4.56 -19.40 0.22
C VAL A 387 -3.93 -20.64 -0.40
N SER A 388 -4.21 -20.90 -1.67
CA SER A 388 -3.57 -21.94 -2.47
C SER A 388 -2.56 -21.31 -3.41
N MET A 389 -1.35 -21.86 -3.46
CA MET A 389 -0.24 -21.38 -4.28
C MET A 389 0.19 -22.46 -5.26
N SER A 390 0.58 -22.03 -6.46
CA SER A 390 1.16 -22.88 -7.49
C SER A 390 2.36 -22.17 -8.10
N LEU A 391 3.50 -22.84 -8.14
CA LEU A 391 4.68 -22.46 -8.87
C LEU A 391 4.93 -23.50 -9.96
N GLU A 392 4.96 -23.06 -11.21
CA GLU A 392 5.30 -23.88 -12.37
C GLU A 392 6.60 -23.35 -12.99
N ALA A 393 7.50 -24.26 -13.33
CA ALA A 393 8.73 -23.94 -14.04
C ALA A 393 8.86 -24.86 -15.25
N GLU A 394 9.08 -24.28 -16.42
CA GLU A 394 9.22 -25.00 -17.69
C GLU A 394 10.69 -25.01 -18.13
N GLY A 395 11.16 -26.14 -18.63
CA GLY A 395 12.55 -26.38 -19.01
C GLY A 395 12.73 -27.01 -20.38
N PRO A 396 13.90 -26.88 -21.03
CA PRO A 396 14.13 -27.47 -22.34
C PRO A 396 14.27 -29.01 -22.30
N ASP A 397 14.70 -29.58 -21.17
CA ASP A 397 15.03 -30.99 -20.98
C ASP A 397 14.16 -31.63 -19.88
N ALA A 398 13.36 -32.62 -20.26
CA ALA A 398 12.42 -33.29 -19.34
C ALA A 398 13.12 -34.13 -18.26
N ASP A 399 14.29 -34.68 -18.56
CA ASP A 399 15.01 -35.53 -17.61
C ASP A 399 15.73 -34.67 -16.56
N GLN A 400 16.28 -33.52 -16.96
CA GLN A 400 16.82 -32.53 -16.02
C GLN A 400 15.73 -31.98 -15.09
N VAL A 401 14.57 -31.60 -15.64
CA VAL A 401 13.42 -31.13 -14.85
C VAL A 401 12.95 -32.19 -13.85
N ARG A 402 12.87 -33.46 -14.27
CA ARG A 402 12.49 -34.57 -13.38
C ARG A 402 13.52 -34.80 -12.28
N ALA A 403 14.81 -34.80 -12.61
CA ALA A 403 15.90 -34.97 -11.65
C ALA A 403 15.90 -33.86 -10.60
N PHE A 404 15.78 -32.60 -11.04
CA PHE A 404 15.67 -31.44 -10.15
C PHE A 404 14.45 -31.54 -9.22
N SER A 405 13.29 -31.94 -9.77
CA SER A 405 12.06 -32.10 -8.98
C SER A 405 12.22 -33.17 -7.89
N ALA A 406 12.86 -34.30 -8.21
CA ALA A 406 13.13 -35.37 -7.23
C ALA A 406 14.10 -34.92 -6.13
N GLN A 407 15.13 -34.15 -6.49
CA GLN A 407 16.07 -33.57 -5.53
C GLN A 407 15.35 -32.59 -4.59
N LEU A 408 14.52 -31.70 -5.14
CA LEU A 408 13.77 -30.72 -4.35
C LEU A 408 12.77 -31.40 -3.40
N ASP A 409 12.11 -32.48 -3.83
CA ASP A 409 11.23 -33.26 -2.96
C ASP A 409 12.00 -33.92 -1.81
N ALA A 410 13.16 -34.52 -2.08
CA ALA A 410 14.00 -35.10 -1.02
C ALA A 410 14.45 -34.05 0.02
N GLN A 411 14.82 -32.84 -0.43
CA GLN A 411 15.15 -31.71 0.44
C GLN A 411 13.94 -31.26 1.27
N LEU A 412 12.75 -31.17 0.66
CA LEU A 412 11.51 -30.83 1.35
C LEU A 412 11.16 -31.85 2.44
N GLN A 413 11.31 -33.16 2.19
CA GLN A 413 11.08 -34.19 3.21
C GLN A 413 12.05 -34.09 4.38
N THR A 414 13.31 -33.73 4.10
CA THR A 414 14.33 -33.48 5.12
C THR A 414 13.94 -32.28 5.98
N ALA A 415 13.55 -31.16 5.36
CA ALA A 415 13.10 -29.96 6.06
C ALA A 415 11.85 -30.21 6.92
N LYS A 416 10.87 -30.95 6.41
CA LYS A 416 9.68 -31.39 7.17
C LYS A 416 10.07 -32.15 8.43
N THR A 417 10.97 -33.12 8.31
CA THR A 417 11.43 -33.93 9.44
C THR A 417 12.14 -33.08 10.50
N GLN A 418 13.02 -32.17 10.07
CA GLN A 418 13.74 -31.26 10.98
C GLN A 418 12.78 -30.33 11.73
N LEU A 419 11.82 -29.73 11.02
CA LEU A 419 10.83 -28.84 11.64
C LEU A 419 9.88 -29.58 12.57
N GLN A 420 9.49 -30.81 12.25
CA GLN A 420 8.71 -31.65 13.18
C GLN A 420 9.49 -31.96 14.46
N GLN A 421 10.81 -32.21 14.36
CA GLN A 421 11.65 -32.39 15.54
C GLN A 421 11.75 -31.09 16.36
N MET A 422 11.94 -29.94 15.71
CA MET A 422 11.96 -28.64 16.38
C MET A 422 10.63 -28.31 17.07
N ALA A 423 9.51 -28.58 16.41
CA ALA A 423 8.17 -28.38 16.97
C ALA A 423 7.90 -29.26 18.20
N GLN A 424 8.60 -30.39 18.36
CA GLN A 424 8.52 -31.23 19.56
C GLN A 424 9.41 -30.72 20.70
N MET A 425 10.39 -29.85 20.43
CA MET A 425 11.37 -29.38 21.41
C MET A 425 10.95 -28.04 22.04
N GLY A 426 10.06 -28.11 23.04
CA GLY A 426 9.92 -27.06 24.05
C GLY A 426 8.80 -26.03 23.82
N PRO A 427 8.86 -24.87 24.51
CA PRO A 427 7.75 -23.91 24.63
C PRO A 427 7.39 -23.19 23.32
N MET A 428 8.17 -23.39 22.25
CA MET A 428 7.98 -22.76 20.93
C MET A 428 7.16 -23.61 19.96
N ALA A 429 6.67 -24.79 20.36
CA ALA A 429 5.91 -25.71 19.51
C ALA A 429 4.77 -25.04 18.73
N GLY A 430 3.97 -24.22 19.41
CA GLY A 430 2.85 -23.49 18.79
C GLY A 430 3.26 -22.41 17.80
N MET A 431 4.51 -21.93 17.85
CA MET A 431 5.02 -20.92 16.92
C MET A 431 5.33 -21.50 15.54
N PHE A 432 5.73 -22.78 15.47
CA PHE A 432 6.09 -23.44 14.22
C PHE A 432 4.90 -24.06 13.50
N GLN A 433 3.76 -24.23 14.17
CA GLN A 433 2.60 -24.92 13.59
C GLN A 433 2.17 -24.36 12.21
N PRO A 434 2.06 -23.03 11.99
CA PRO A 434 1.72 -22.51 10.66
C PRO A 434 2.76 -22.84 9.58
N VAL A 435 4.05 -22.89 9.95
CA VAL A 435 5.15 -23.29 9.05
C VAL A 435 5.03 -24.77 8.71
N THR A 436 4.78 -25.61 9.71
CA THR A 436 4.62 -27.05 9.55
C THR A 436 3.43 -27.35 8.66
N GLU A 437 2.27 -26.73 8.90
CA GLU A 437 1.06 -26.88 8.06
C GLU A 437 1.33 -26.45 6.61
N LEU A 438 2.02 -25.32 6.40
CA LEU A 438 2.42 -24.88 5.07
C LEU A 438 3.33 -25.92 4.40
N LEU A 439 4.41 -26.35 5.03
CA LEU A 439 5.31 -27.34 4.44
C LEU A 439 4.61 -28.66 4.16
N GLU A 440 3.79 -29.15 5.08
CA GLU A 440 2.99 -30.37 4.93
C GLU A 440 1.99 -30.29 3.78
N SER A 441 1.53 -29.10 3.42
CA SER A 441 0.72 -28.88 2.22
C SER A 441 1.51 -28.95 0.92
N ILE A 442 2.83 -28.68 0.96
CA ILE A 442 3.63 -28.60 -0.25
C ILE A 442 3.72 -29.96 -0.94
N ARG A 443 3.42 -29.96 -2.24
CA ARG A 443 3.52 -31.10 -3.15
C ARG A 443 4.35 -30.67 -4.35
N ILE A 444 5.36 -31.46 -4.69
CA ILE A 444 6.23 -31.26 -5.86
C ILE A 444 5.94 -32.39 -6.84
N GLY A 445 5.72 -32.04 -8.10
CA GLY A 445 5.55 -32.99 -9.18
C GLY A 445 6.21 -32.49 -10.46
N SER A 446 6.52 -33.40 -11.36
CA SER A 446 7.02 -33.07 -12.70
C SER A 446 6.23 -33.83 -13.75
N LYS A 447 5.90 -33.16 -14.86
CA LYS A 447 5.30 -33.77 -16.03
C LYS A 447 6.00 -33.24 -17.27
N GLN A 448 6.63 -34.14 -18.03
CA GLN A 448 7.41 -33.79 -19.21
C GLN A 448 8.47 -32.73 -18.87
N LYS A 449 8.35 -31.53 -19.46
CA LYS A 449 9.24 -30.40 -19.35
C LYS A 449 8.84 -29.40 -18.26
N THR A 450 7.83 -29.72 -17.46
CA THR A 450 7.28 -28.82 -16.45
C THR A 450 7.42 -29.41 -15.06
N MET A 451 8.01 -28.66 -14.15
CA MET A 451 7.90 -28.87 -12.71
C MET A 451 6.73 -28.05 -12.18
N LYS A 452 5.98 -28.61 -11.23
CA LYS A 452 4.91 -27.94 -10.52
C LYS A 452 5.06 -28.16 -9.02
N VAL A 453 5.10 -27.06 -8.28
CA VAL A 453 5.05 -27.04 -6.82
C VAL A 453 3.73 -26.41 -6.42
N THR A 454 2.95 -27.10 -5.59
CA THR A 454 1.70 -26.56 -5.05
C THR A 454 1.76 -26.57 -3.54
N GLY A 455 1.07 -25.64 -2.88
CA GLY A 455 0.92 -25.60 -1.44
C GLY A 455 -0.32 -24.81 -1.05
N SER A 456 -0.75 -24.92 0.19
CA SER A 456 -1.91 -24.20 0.72
C SER A 456 -1.72 -23.89 2.19
N PHE A 457 -2.14 -22.71 2.63
CA PHE A 457 -2.12 -22.35 4.04
C PHE A 457 -3.29 -21.44 4.37
N LYS A 458 -3.67 -21.39 5.65
CA LYS A 458 -4.57 -20.36 6.16
C LYS A 458 -3.71 -19.19 6.62
N PRO A 459 -3.84 -18.00 6.01
CA PRO A 459 -3.06 -16.85 6.42
C PRO A 459 -3.47 -16.46 7.84
N ASP A 460 -2.53 -16.59 8.75
CA ASP A 460 -2.54 -15.91 10.04
C ASP A 460 -1.30 -15.01 10.16
N LEU A 461 -1.24 -14.15 11.18
CA LEU A 461 -0.10 -13.26 11.38
C LEU A 461 1.25 -14.01 11.41
N MET A 462 1.26 -15.19 12.03
CA MET A 462 2.48 -15.97 12.22
C MET A 462 2.97 -16.60 10.91
N SER A 463 2.04 -17.02 10.04
CA SER A 463 2.32 -17.54 8.71
C SER A 463 2.93 -16.48 7.78
N LEU A 464 2.64 -15.18 7.99
CA LEU A 464 3.25 -14.09 7.23
C LEU A 464 4.67 -13.74 7.74
N ALA A 465 4.91 -13.95 9.03
CA ALA A 465 6.22 -13.75 9.66
C ALA A 465 7.17 -14.94 9.43
N ALA A 466 6.60 -16.14 9.29
CA ALA A 466 7.29 -17.42 9.15
C ALA A 466 8.40 -17.48 8.07
N PRO A 467 8.17 -17.00 6.83
CA PRO A 467 9.22 -16.97 5.82
C PRO A 467 10.47 -16.23 6.30
N TRP A 468 10.34 -15.20 7.13
CA TRP A 468 11.50 -14.43 7.61
C TRP A 468 12.28 -15.15 8.70
N ILE A 469 11.58 -15.89 9.57
CA ILE A 469 12.19 -16.68 10.64
C ILE A 469 12.95 -17.88 10.04
N GLY A 470 12.44 -18.47 8.95
CA GLY A 470 13.03 -19.64 8.31
C GLY A 470 14.02 -19.35 7.16
N ILE A 471 13.80 -18.30 6.37
CA ILE A 471 14.64 -17.99 5.20
C ILE A 471 15.97 -17.35 5.61
N ALA A 472 16.02 -16.53 6.67
CA ALA A 472 17.28 -15.91 7.07
C ALA A 472 18.36 -16.96 7.45
N PRO A 473 18.05 -18.03 8.21
CA PRO A 473 18.98 -19.14 8.44
C PRO A 473 19.25 -20.00 7.19
N MET A 474 18.25 -20.24 6.33
CA MET A 474 18.44 -21.05 5.12
C MET A 474 19.30 -20.34 4.05
N MET A 475 19.18 -19.02 3.89
CA MET A 475 20.05 -18.27 2.99
C MET A 475 21.49 -18.19 3.53
N GLN A 476 21.66 -18.10 4.85
CA GLN A 476 22.98 -18.22 5.49
C GLN A 476 23.61 -19.61 5.38
N ALA A 477 22.83 -20.65 5.03
CA ALA A 477 23.32 -22.01 4.84
C ALA A 477 23.57 -22.35 3.36
N ILE A 478 23.23 -21.43 2.44
CA ILE A 478 23.46 -21.55 0.99
C ILE A 478 24.71 -20.73 0.58
N ASP A 479 25.15 -19.79 1.42
CA ASP A 479 26.53 -19.28 1.45
C ASP A 479 27.46 -20.23 2.22
#